data_AF-A0A2L2YZE0-F1
#
_entry.id   AF-A0A2L2YZE0-F1
#
_cell.length_a   1.000
_cell.length_b   1.000
_cell.length_c   1.000
_cell.angle_alpha   90.00
_cell.angle_beta   90.00
_cell.angle_gamma   90.00
#
_symmetry.space_group_name_H-M   'P 1'
#
loop_
_entity.id
_entity.type
_entity.pdbx_description
1 polymer ?
#
loop_
_entity_poly.entity_id
_entity_poly.type
_entity_poly.pdbx_seq_one_letter_code
_entity_poly.pdbx_strand_id
1 'polypeptide(L)' 'MQQTTKNNILICHWNAGGLRPKINDLKIFCQQYNPDIILLQETKLKPNEPIKICNYAFFHTPRSNCTRGQYGGT' A
#
# COMPACT_ATOMS: atom_id res chain seq x y z
N MET A 1 -25.48 0.23 -19.32
CA MET A 1 -24.41 0.51 -18.33
C MET A 1 -23.79 1.84 -18.70
N GLN A 2 -23.97 2.87 -17.88
CA GLN A 2 -23.34 4.17 -18.13
C GLN A 2 -21.88 4.06 -17.66
N GLN A 3 -20.93 4.19 -18.59
CA GLN A 3 -19.52 4.33 -18.25
C GLN A 3 -19.27 5.82 -17.99
N THR A 4 -19.36 6.23 -16.73
CA THR A 4 -18.97 7.59 -16.33
C THR A 4 -17.46 7.68 -16.43
N THR A 5 -16.93 8.44 -17.39
CA THR A 5 -15.50 8.71 -17.50
C THR A 5 -15.06 9.51 -16.27
N LYS A 6 -14.45 8.80 -15.31
CA LYS A 6 -13.82 9.41 -14.14
C LYS A 6 -12.52 10.07 -14.64
N ASN A 7 -12.59 11.35 -14.99
CA ASN A 7 -11.42 12.10 -15.47
C ASN A 7 -10.43 12.46 -14.33
N ASN A 8 -10.73 12.07 -13.10
CA ASN A 8 -9.90 12.36 -11.93
C ASN A 8 -9.35 11.05 -11.36
N ILE A 9 -8.03 10.98 -11.24
CA ILE A 9 -7.30 9.88 -10.60
C ILE A 9 -7.03 10.28 -9.14
N LEU A 10 -7.50 9.48 -8.20
CA LEU A 10 -7.25 9.66 -6.77
C LEU A 10 -6.05 8.79 -6.35
N ILE A 11 -4.94 9.46 -6.03
CA ILE A 11 -3.71 8.82 -5.55
C ILE A 11 -3.52 9.15 -4.07
N CYS A 12 -3.37 8.13 -3.23
CA CYS A 12 -3.09 8.29 -1.81
C CYS A 12 -1.71 7.74 -1.47
N HIS A 13 -1.00 8.39 -0.56
CA HIS A 13 0.27 7.90 -0.03
C HIS A 13 0.20 7.74 1.49
N TRP A 14 0.80 6.67 2.02
CA TRP A 14 0.80 6.41 3.45
C TRP A 14 2.04 5.63 3.90
N ASN A 15 2.75 6.19 4.88
CA ASN A 15 3.76 5.44 5.63
C ASN A 15 3.07 4.63 6.74
N ALA A 16 3.02 3.31 6.58
CA ALA A 16 2.31 2.43 7.49
C ALA A 16 3.06 2.22 8.82
N GLY A 17 4.39 2.40 8.84
CA GLY A 17 5.24 2.05 10.00
C GLY A 17 5.17 0.56 10.40
N GLY A 18 4.68 -0.29 9.49
CA GLY A 18 4.28 -1.67 9.71
C GLY A 18 2.81 -1.87 9.32
N LEU A 19 2.56 -2.56 8.20
CA LEU A 19 1.23 -2.65 7.62
C LEU A 19 0.32 -3.68 8.30
N ARG A 20 0.88 -4.80 8.78
CA ARG A 20 0.14 -5.90 9.43
C ARG A 20 -0.98 -5.48 10.39
N PRO A 21 -0.71 -4.67 11.44
CA PRO A 21 -1.75 -4.31 12.39
C PRO A 21 -2.82 -3.39 11.79
N LYS A 22 -2.56 -2.75 10.64
CA LYS A 22 -3.41 -1.74 10.04
C LYS A 22 -4.08 -2.18 8.74
N ILE A 23 -4.02 -3.47 8.40
CA ILE A 23 -4.65 -4.00 7.17
C ILE A 23 -6.17 -3.77 7.20
N ASN A 24 -6.81 -3.91 8.36
CA ASN A 24 -8.25 -3.68 8.48
C ASN A 24 -8.60 -2.21 8.27
N ASP A 25 -7.84 -1.29 8.87
CA ASP A 25 -8.01 0.14 8.67
C ASP A 25 -7.83 0.52 7.21
N LEU A 26 -6.83 -0.07 6.53
CA LEU A 26 -6.61 0.12 5.10
C LEU A 26 -7.81 -0.37 4.27
N LYS A 27 -8.41 -1.52 4.62
CA LYS A 27 -9.61 -2.01 3.92
C LYS A 27 -10.81 -1.07 4.10
N ILE A 28 -11.03 -0.58 5.32
CA ILE A 28 -12.10 0.38 5.62
C ILE A 28 -11.85 1.67 4.83
N PHE A 29 -10.61 2.16 4.79
CA PHE A 29 -10.22 3.32 4.00
C PHE A 29 -10.51 3.13 2.51
N CYS A 30 -10.11 1.99 1.92
CA CYS A 30 -10.39 1.68 0.52
C CYS A 30 -11.89 1.66 0.23
N GLN A 31 -12.69 1.09 1.14
CA GLN A 31 -14.14 1.03 0.98
C GLN A 31 -14.80 2.41 1.07
N GLN A 32 -14.31 3.27 1.97
CA GLN A 32 -14.90 4.58 2.21
C GLN A 32 -14.52 5.62 1.16
N TYR A 33 -13.25 5.63 0.73
CA TYR A 33 -12.71 6.69 -0.14
C TYR A 33 -12.51 6.23 -1.59
N ASN A 34 -12.51 4.93 -1.86
CA ASN A 34 -12.33 4.34 -3.19
C ASN A 34 -11.20 5.00 -4.03
N PRO A 35 -9.98 5.10 -3.49
CA PRO A 35 -8.84 5.64 -4.23
C PRO A 35 -8.50 4.76 -5.42
N ASP A 36 -7.96 5.33 -6.50
CA ASP A 36 -7.57 4.56 -7.68
C ASP A 36 -6.19 3.92 -7.49
N ILE A 37 -5.27 4.61 -6.79
CA ILE A 37 -3.90 4.14 -6.51
C ILE A 37 -3.52 4.44 -5.05
N ILE A 38 -2.90 3.48 -4.37
CA ILE A 38 -2.38 3.65 -3.00
C ILE A 38 -0.89 3.30 -2.97
N LEU A 39 -0.07 4.22 -2.49
CA LEU A 39 1.36 4.06 -2.32
C LEU A 39 1.67 3.83 -0.83
N LEU A 40 2.20 2.65 -0.50
CA LEU A 40 2.52 2.26 0.87
C LEU A 40 4.02 2.24 1.12
N GLN A 41 4.46 2.85 2.22
CA GLN A 41 5.84 2.86 2.69
C GLN A 41 5.96 2.21 4.07
N GLU A 42 7.20 1.80 4.42
CA GLU A 42 7.53 1.05 5.64
C GLU A 42 6.54 -0.08 5.95
N THR A 43 6.15 -0.85 4.93
CA THR A 43 5.16 -1.91 5.10
C THR A 43 5.64 -3.02 6.04
N LYS A 44 6.96 -3.21 6.13
CA LYS A 44 7.65 -4.26 6.94
C LYS A 44 7.12 -5.67 6.64
N LEU A 45 6.63 -5.89 5.42
CA LEU A 45 6.10 -7.18 4.99
C LEU A 45 7.23 -8.13 4.61
N LYS A 46 6.97 -9.41 4.83
CA LYS A 46 7.85 -10.47 4.34
C LYS A 46 7.62 -10.67 2.83
N PRO A 47 8.62 -11.16 2.08
CA PRO A 47 8.52 -11.38 0.63
C PRO A 47 7.30 -12.18 0.18
N ASN A 48 6.92 -13.19 0.95
CA ASN A 48 5.82 -14.12 0.62
C ASN A 48 4.59 -13.86 1.48
N GLU A 49 4.39 -12.64 1.99
CA GLU A 49 3.21 -12.32 2.80
C GLU A 49 2.06 -11.85 1.90
N PRO A 50 1.01 -12.66 1.71
CA PRO A 50 -0.10 -12.28 0.85
C PRO A 50 -0.97 -11.24 1.55
N ILE A 51 -1.14 -10.07 0.93
CA ILE A 51 -2.16 -9.09 1.32
C ILE A 51 -3.18 -9.01 0.21
N LYS A 52 -4.45 -9.20 0.58
CA LYS A 52 -5.58 -9.07 -0.33
C LYS A 52 -6.51 -7.98 0.16
N ILE A 53 -6.75 -7.03 -0.72
CA ILE A 53 -7.77 -5.99 -0.60
C ILE A 53 -8.70 -6.20 -1.80
N CYS A 54 -10.00 -6.37 -1.55
CA CYS A 54 -10.96 -6.61 -2.63
C CYS A 54 -10.92 -5.46 -3.64
N ASN A 55 -10.95 -5.78 -4.93
CA ASN A 55 -10.91 -4.83 -6.05
C ASN A 55 -9.59 -4.08 -6.26
N TYR A 56 -8.53 -4.40 -5.51
CA TYR A 56 -7.19 -3.84 -5.72
C TYR A 56 -6.19 -4.93 -6.08
N ALA A 57 -5.35 -4.63 -7.08
CA ALA A 57 -4.13 -5.40 -7.32
C ALA A 57 -3.04 -4.89 -6.37
N PHE A 58 -2.35 -5.82 -5.71
CA PHE A 58 -1.26 -5.49 -4.79
C PHE A 58 0.07 -5.85 -5.42
N PHE A 59 0.92 -4.85 -5.61
CA PHE A 59 2.28 -5.00 -6.10
C PHE A 59 3.25 -4.68 -4.96
N HIS A 60 4.14 -5.62 -4.65
CA HIS A 60 5.10 -5.46 -3.58
C HIS A 60 6.43 -6.09 -3.98
N THR A 61 7.46 -5.26 -3.98
CA THR A 61 8.85 -5.70 -4.06
C THR A 61 9.45 -5.52 -2.66
N PRO A 62 9.67 -6.62 -1.90
CA PRO A 62 10.30 -6.51 -0.60
C PRO A 62 11.70 -5.92 -0.75
N ARG A 63 12.19 -5.24 0.29
CA ARG A 63 13.60 -4.84 0.33
C ARG A 63 14.46 -6.10 0.25
N SER A 64 15.32 -6.20 -0.75
CA SER A 64 16.31 -7.27 -0.83
C SER A 64 17.28 -7.13 0.36
N ASN A 65 17.63 -8.24 1.00
CA ASN A 65 18.53 -8.29 2.16
C ASN A 65 20.00 -7.91 1.83
N CYS A 66 20.26 -7.16 0.76
CA CYS A 66 21.59 -6.65 0.46
C CYS A 66 21.79 -5.37 1.25
N THR A 67 22.36 -5.53 2.44
CA THR A 67 22.74 -4.49 3.41
C THR A 67 21.57 -3.66 3.95
N ARG A 68 21.38 -3.69 5.27
CA ARG A 68 20.89 -2.49 5.95
C ARG A 68 21.79 -1.37 5.43
N GLY A 69 21.26 -0.48 4.57
CA GLY A 69 21.97 0.75 4.25
C GLY A 69 22.42 1.31 5.59
N GLN A 70 23.73 1.50 5.74
CA GLN A 70 24.31 2.15 6.91
C GLN A 70 23.43 3.37 7.17
N TYR A 71 22.70 3.34 8.28
CA TYR A 71 21.97 4.51 8.72
C TYR A 71 23.06 5.51 9.13
N GLY A 72 23.41 6.41 8.21
CA GLY A 72 24.14 7.62 8.53
C GLY A 72 23.23 8.49 9.36
N GLY A 73 23.22 8.27 10.67
CA GLY A 73 22.81 9.26 11.65
C GLY A 73 24.09 9.91 12.18
N THR A 74 24.16 11.23 12.10
CA THR A 74 25.09 12.06 12.89
C THR A 74 24.59 12.20 14.31
#